data_AF-A0AAE9DL49-F1
#
_entry.id   AF-A0AAE9DL49-F1
#
_cell.length_a   1.000
_cell.length_b   1.000
_cell.length_c   1.000
_cell.angle_alpha   90.00
_cell.angle_beta   90.00
_cell.angle_gamma   90.00
#
_symmetry.space_group_name_H-M   'P 1'
#
loop_
_entity.id
_entity.type
_entity.pdbx_description
1 polymer ?
#
loop_
_entity_poly.entity_id
_entity_poly.type
_entity_poly.pdbx_seq_one_letter_code
_entity_poly.pdbx_strand_id
1 'polypeptide(L)'
;MSCDQLLSITAPPTGIENWEAGFDLDGILSQVDFVNVWSMDYYGPWENQWGASVGPSAPLYSGVALRTNFNVNYTMEYYVGKTEQPEKFNIVIPFYARLWKNVTTPIVEGKEIFRNSELFDGKPEGNPYIPMWAVDHEKWTLSDAVYDETTKTSYIYNQNAKSYLTFETGRSISDKMNYAKTQKLGGIWIWLVDMNDHSNSLLNMTKHISTTTEFV
;
A
#
# COMPACT_ATOMS: atom_id res chain seq x y z
N MET A 1 35.70 18.00 -0.72
CA MET A 1 34.64 17.05 -1.11
C MET A 1 33.35 17.84 -1.08
N SER A 2 32.71 18.02 -2.24
CA SER A 2 31.33 18.52 -2.28
C SER A 2 30.47 17.47 -1.59
N CYS A 3 29.74 17.87 -0.55
CA CYS A 3 28.74 16.99 0.06
C CYS A 3 27.45 17.27 -0.71
N ASP A 4 27.21 16.51 -1.79
CA ASP A 4 26.00 16.68 -2.58
C ASP A 4 24.80 16.29 -1.69
N GLN A 5 23.92 17.27 -1.43
CA GLN A 5 22.72 17.06 -0.64
C GLN A 5 21.63 16.51 -1.54
N LEU A 6 20.94 15.45 -1.10
CA LEU A 6 19.77 14.94 -1.81
C LEU A 6 18.51 15.68 -1.37
N LEU A 7 17.73 16.16 -2.33
CA LEU A 7 16.39 16.70 -2.14
C LEU A 7 15.36 15.71 -2.64
N SER A 8 14.42 15.33 -1.78
CA SER A 8 13.27 14.52 -2.15
C SER A 8 11.98 15.14 -1.66
N ILE A 9 10.89 14.79 -2.33
CA ILE A 9 9.53 15.22 -1.96
C ILE A 9 8.58 14.03 -1.90
N THR A 10 7.41 14.26 -1.32
CA THR A 10 6.29 13.31 -1.39
C THR A 10 5.22 13.85 -2.32
N ALA A 11 4.74 13.01 -3.24
CA ALA A 11 3.64 13.33 -4.15
C ALA A 11 2.40 12.48 -3.81
N PRO A 12 1.18 13.02 -3.95
CA PRO A 12 -0.05 12.29 -3.65
C PRO A 12 -0.31 11.16 -4.68
N PRO A 13 -1.21 10.20 -4.40
CA PRO A 13 -1.74 9.38 -5.48
C PRO A 13 -2.58 10.25 -6.43
N THR A 14 -2.87 9.74 -7.62
CA THR A 14 -3.41 10.53 -8.74
C THR A 14 -4.62 9.86 -9.37
N GLY A 15 -5.38 10.64 -10.14
CA GLY A 15 -6.59 10.20 -10.83
C GLY A 15 -7.73 9.79 -9.90
N ILE A 16 -7.62 10.02 -8.59
CA ILE A 16 -8.69 9.83 -7.61
C ILE A 16 -9.50 11.12 -7.52
N GLU A 17 -10.81 11.01 -7.69
CA GLU A 17 -11.73 12.16 -7.65
C GLU A 17 -11.58 12.91 -6.31
N ASN A 18 -11.55 14.26 -6.38
CA ASN A 18 -11.28 15.15 -5.25
C ASN A 18 -9.85 15.11 -4.68
N TRP A 19 -8.92 14.40 -5.32
CA TRP A 19 -7.48 14.35 -4.95
C TRP A 19 -6.61 14.94 -6.08
N GLU A 20 -7.10 15.97 -6.75
CA GLU A 20 -6.45 16.54 -7.93
C GLU A 20 -5.06 17.12 -7.60
N ALA A 21 -4.06 16.73 -8.41
CA ALA A 21 -2.72 17.27 -8.36
C ALA A 21 -2.66 18.61 -9.12
N GLY A 22 -2.59 19.72 -8.40
CA GLY A 22 -2.50 21.08 -8.97
C GLY A 22 -1.07 21.61 -9.12
N PHE A 23 -0.08 20.76 -9.42
CA PHE A 23 1.33 21.15 -9.45
C PHE A 23 2.02 20.85 -10.80
N ASP A 24 3.06 21.65 -11.10
CA ASP A 24 3.93 21.46 -12.26
C ASP A 24 4.93 20.32 -11.98
N LEU A 25 4.58 19.11 -12.43
CA LEU A 25 5.37 17.92 -12.17
C LEU A 25 6.75 17.97 -12.87
N ASP A 26 6.83 18.44 -14.12
CA ASP A 26 8.10 18.51 -14.86
C ASP A 26 9.04 19.56 -14.25
N GLY A 27 8.49 20.73 -13.91
CA GLY A 27 9.24 21.77 -13.21
C GLY A 27 9.75 21.31 -11.84
N ILE A 28 8.98 20.50 -11.12
CA ILE A 28 9.41 19.90 -9.85
C ILE A 28 10.51 18.86 -10.06
N LEU A 29 10.36 17.96 -11.03
CA LEU A 29 11.34 16.90 -11.30
C LEU A 29 12.72 17.45 -11.67
N SER A 30 12.79 18.66 -12.21
CA SER A 30 14.06 19.33 -12.50
C SER A 30 14.79 19.84 -11.25
N GLN A 31 14.13 19.89 -10.09
CA GLN A 31 14.66 20.44 -8.83
C GLN A 31 14.98 19.37 -7.80
N VAL A 32 14.39 18.18 -7.91
CA VAL A 32 14.48 17.11 -6.90
C VAL A 32 15.25 15.91 -7.43
N ASP A 33 15.93 15.19 -6.55
CA ASP A 33 16.62 13.96 -6.89
C ASP A 33 15.63 12.83 -7.15
N PHE A 34 14.63 12.69 -6.28
CA PHE A 34 13.57 11.68 -6.41
C PHE A 34 12.29 12.09 -5.66
N VAL A 35 11.20 11.39 -5.99
CA VAL A 35 9.85 11.58 -5.48
C VAL A 35 9.37 10.29 -4.83
N ASN A 36 9.01 10.37 -3.56
CA ASN A 36 8.30 9.29 -2.88
C ASN A 36 6.80 9.45 -3.16
N VAL A 37 6.21 8.52 -3.89
CA VAL A 37 4.79 8.60 -4.23
C VAL A 37 3.97 7.95 -3.12
N TRP A 38 2.94 8.64 -2.63
CA TRP A 38 1.99 8.14 -1.62
C TRP A 38 1.07 7.07 -2.24
N SER A 39 1.66 5.93 -2.63
CA SER A 39 0.97 4.82 -3.28
C SER A 39 0.37 3.84 -2.26
N MET A 40 -0.33 4.36 -1.24
CA MET A 40 -1.01 3.61 -0.18
C MET A 40 -2.23 4.36 0.32
N ASP A 41 -2.88 3.85 1.36
CA ASP A 41 -4.10 4.42 1.96
C ASP A 41 -5.26 4.52 0.97
N TYR A 42 -5.28 3.61 -0.01
CA TYR A 42 -6.36 3.46 -0.96
C TYR A 42 -7.65 2.95 -0.29
N TYR A 43 -7.51 2.18 0.78
CA TYR A 43 -8.61 1.68 1.62
C TYR A 43 -8.23 1.82 3.09
N GLY A 44 -9.20 2.23 3.91
CA GLY A 44 -9.04 2.35 5.36
C GLY A 44 -10.36 2.55 6.08
N PRO A 45 -10.45 2.23 7.39
CA PRO A 45 -11.63 2.54 8.21
C PRO A 45 -11.64 4.04 8.53
N TRP A 46 -11.67 4.87 7.48
CA TRP A 46 -11.70 6.33 7.57
C TRP A 46 -12.95 6.76 8.32
N GLU A 47 -12.86 7.84 9.10
CA GLU A 47 -13.97 8.35 9.92
C GLU A 47 -15.07 9.04 9.09
N ASN A 48 -15.48 8.42 8.00
CA ASN A 48 -16.53 8.85 7.09
C ASN A 48 -17.02 7.64 6.25
N GLN A 49 -18.03 7.88 5.41
CA GLN A 49 -18.63 6.83 4.56
C GLN A 49 -17.65 6.12 3.62
N TRP A 50 -16.53 6.73 3.23
CA TRP A 50 -15.54 6.11 2.35
C TRP A 50 -14.80 4.95 3.00
N GLY A 51 -14.82 4.89 4.34
CA GLY A 51 -14.23 3.81 5.10
C GLY A 51 -15.10 2.56 5.24
N ALA A 52 -16.34 2.58 4.73
CA ALA A 52 -17.19 1.40 4.61
C ALA A 52 -16.63 0.36 3.63
N SER A 53 -15.79 0.78 2.67
CA SER A 53 -15.13 -0.12 1.73
C SER A 53 -13.89 -0.74 2.35
N VAL A 54 -13.97 -2.02 2.70
CA VAL A 54 -12.86 -2.82 3.23
C VAL A 54 -11.98 -3.25 2.07
N GLY A 55 -10.67 -3.10 2.24
CA GLY A 55 -9.68 -3.52 1.25
C GLY A 55 -8.24 -3.27 1.69
N PRO A 56 -7.27 -3.70 0.87
CA PRO A 56 -5.84 -3.52 1.13
C PRO A 56 -5.41 -2.04 1.14
N SER A 57 -4.44 -1.66 1.97
CA SER A 57 -3.94 -0.26 2.00
C SER A 57 -3.25 0.12 0.69
N ALA A 58 -2.41 -0.77 0.16
CA ALA A 58 -1.57 -0.52 -1.01
C ALA A 58 -1.63 -1.68 -2.02
N PRO A 59 -2.81 -2.03 -2.58
CA PRO A 59 -2.90 -3.07 -3.60
C PRO A 59 -2.02 -2.71 -4.80
N LEU A 60 -1.29 -3.69 -5.32
CA LEU A 60 -0.44 -3.46 -6.48
C LEU A 60 -1.29 -3.19 -7.73
N TYR A 61 -2.36 -3.96 -7.92
CA TYR A 61 -3.34 -3.78 -9.00
C TYR A 61 -4.75 -3.69 -8.45
N SER A 62 -5.68 -3.09 -9.20
CA SER A 62 -7.08 -3.07 -8.82
C SER A 62 -7.69 -4.47 -8.90
N GLY A 63 -8.52 -4.82 -7.92
CA GLY A 63 -9.32 -6.04 -7.94
C GLY A 63 -10.82 -5.81 -8.08
N VAL A 64 -11.29 -4.55 -8.14
CA VAL A 64 -12.72 -4.20 -8.18
C VAL A 64 -12.99 -3.01 -9.12
N ALA A 65 -14.09 -3.10 -9.87
CA ALA A 65 -14.47 -2.09 -10.86
C ALA A 65 -14.87 -0.74 -10.26
N LEU A 66 -15.34 -0.70 -9.00
CA LEU A 66 -15.74 0.54 -8.33
C LEU A 66 -14.56 1.46 -8.00
N ARG A 67 -13.34 0.92 -8.00
CA ARG A 67 -12.10 1.63 -7.62
C ARG A 67 -10.92 1.13 -8.47
N THR A 68 -11.03 1.30 -9.79
CA THR A 68 -10.02 0.84 -10.77
C THR A 68 -8.68 1.56 -10.68
N ASN A 69 -8.68 2.78 -10.14
CA ASN A 69 -7.54 3.69 -9.98
C ASN A 69 -6.93 3.68 -8.56
N PHE A 70 -7.54 2.98 -7.61
CA PHE A 70 -7.07 2.94 -6.20
C PHE A 70 -6.03 1.83 -6.01
N ASN A 71 -4.91 1.92 -6.70
CA ASN A 71 -3.82 0.95 -6.64
C ASN A 71 -2.49 1.57 -7.04
N VAL A 72 -1.40 0.90 -6.63
CA VAL A 72 -0.03 1.33 -6.92
C VAL A 72 0.20 1.44 -8.42
N ASN A 73 -0.22 0.45 -9.21
CA ASN A 73 0.06 0.42 -10.63
C ASN A 73 -0.50 1.63 -11.38
N TYR A 74 -1.79 1.92 -11.18
CA TYR A 74 -2.43 3.07 -11.81
C TYR A 74 -1.73 4.39 -11.47
N THR A 75 -1.43 4.58 -10.18
CA THR A 75 -0.74 5.79 -9.72
C THR A 75 0.64 5.94 -10.36
N MET A 76 1.41 4.86 -10.44
CA MET A 76 2.74 4.91 -11.04
C MET A 76 2.70 5.05 -12.55
N GLU A 77 1.77 4.39 -13.25
CA GLU A 77 1.56 4.56 -14.69
C GLU A 77 1.25 6.01 -15.05
N TYR A 78 0.51 6.74 -14.21
CA TYR A 78 0.29 8.17 -14.41
C TYR A 78 1.59 8.97 -14.31
N TYR A 79 2.35 8.81 -13.22
CA TYR A 79 3.59 9.59 -13.03
C TYR A 79 4.62 9.27 -14.11
N VAL A 80 4.86 7.98 -14.37
CA VAL A 80 5.81 7.51 -15.39
C VAL A 80 5.34 7.90 -16.79
N GLY A 81 4.05 7.73 -17.10
CA GLY A 81 3.50 8.07 -18.41
C GLY A 81 3.46 9.57 -18.69
N LYS A 82 3.44 10.42 -17.66
CA LYS A 82 3.47 11.88 -17.81
C LYS A 82 4.88 12.42 -18.03
N THR A 83 5.89 11.83 -17.40
CA THR A 83 7.23 12.43 -17.32
C THR A 83 8.30 11.63 -18.05
N GLU A 84 8.01 10.37 -18.37
CA GLU A 84 8.93 9.40 -18.97
C GLU A 84 10.24 9.18 -18.15
N GLN A 85 10.20 9.49 -16.85
CA GLN A 85 11.35 9.41 -15.92
C GLN A 85 11.06 8.46 -14.74
N PRO A 86 10.91 7.13 -14.98
CA PRO A 86 10.55 6.20 -13.92
C PRO A 86 11.53 6.15 -12.75
N GLU A 87 12.83 6.36 -13.01
CA GLU A 87 13.90 6.35 -12.02
C GLU A 87 13.77 7.47 -10.98
N LYS A 88 12.96 8.50 -11.25
CA LYS A 88 12.66 9.57 -10.30
C LYS A 88 11.67 9.16 -9.22
N PHE A 89 10.94 8.06 -9.36
CA PHE A 89 9.82 7.74 -8.48
C PHE A 89 10.05 6.49 -7.63
N ASN A 90 9.61 6.55 -6.37
CA ASN A 90 9.60 5.43 -5.45
C ASN A 90 8.17 5.09 -5.02
N ILE A 91 7.83 3.80 -5.01
CA ILE A 91 6.56 3.31 -4.42
C ILE A 91 6.67 3.17 -2.92
N VAL A 92 5.56 3.28 -2.19
CA VAL A 92 5.53 3.02 -0.75
C VAL A 92 5.17 1.57 -0.42
N ILE A 93 5.81 1.02 0.61
CA ILE A 93 5.44 -0.26 1.25
C ILE A 93 4.97 0.03 2.69
N PRO A 94 3.70 -0.21 3.02
CA PRO A 94 3.18 0.01 4.37
C PRO A 94 3.61 -1.10 5.33
N PHE A 95 4.28 -0.74 6.43
CA PHE A 95 4.78 -1.67 7.46
C PHE A 95 3.81 -1.84 8.63
N TYR A 96 2.52 -1.60 8.40
CA TYR A 96 1.48 -1.73 9.42
C TYR A 96 0.37 -2.64 8.91
N ALA A 97 -0.38 -3.20 9.84
CA ALA A 97 -1.63 -3.87 9.57
C ALA A 97 -2.81 -2.91 9.69
N ARG A 98 -3.89 -3.20 8.99
CA ARG A 98 -5.10 -2.38 8.96
C ARG A 98 -6.31 -3.24 9.27
N LEU A 99 -7.11 -2.81 10.23
CA LEU A 99 -8.20 -3.58 10.82
C LEU A 99 -9.54 -2.91 10.59
N TRP A 100 -10.53 -3.70 10.18
CA TRP A 100 -11.95 -3.35 10.24
C TRP A 100 -12.71 -4.29 11.17
N LYS A 101 -13.78 -3.76 11.75
CA LYS A 101 -14.84 -4.49 12.46
C LYS A 101 -16.16 -4.36 11.69
N ASN A 102 -17.17 -5.10 12.14
CA ASN A 102 -18.51 -5.14 11.54
C ASN A 102 -18.48 -5.39 10.02
N VAL A 103 -17.54 -6.23 9.59
CA VAL A 103 -17.33 -6.59 8.18
C VAL A 103 -18.41 -7.57 7.77
N THR A 104 -19.04 -7.30 6.62
CA THR A 104 -20.22 -8.02 6.14
C THR A 104 -19.93 -8.76 4.84
N THR A 105 -20.66 -8.48 3.77
CA THR A 105 -20.60 -9.22 2.52
C THR A 105 -19.43 -8.76 1.65
N PRO A 106 -18.94 -9.62 0.74
CA PRO A 106 -18.06 -9.19 -0.33
C PRO A 106 -18.69 -8.07 -1.16
N ILE A 107 -17.87 -7.15 -1.67
CA ILE A 107 -18.31 -6.14 -2.66
C ILE A 107 -18.62 -6.81 -4.00
N VAL A 108 -17.84 -7.84 -4.35
CA VAL A 108 -18.04 -8.68 -5.53
C VAL A 108 -18.08 -10.13 -5.07
N GLU A 109 -19.12 -10.87 -5.47
CA GLU A 109 -19.24 -12.28 -5.13
C GLU A 109 -18.01 -13.07 -5.61
N GLY A 110 -17.46 -13.90 -4.72
CA GLY A 110 -16.24 -14.67 -4.99
C GLY A 110 -14.92 -13.90 -4.83
N LYS A 111 -14.94 -12.60 -4.46
CA LYS A 111 -13.74 -11.81 -4.16
C LYS A 111 -13.73 -11.34 -2.72
N GLU A 112 -13.17 -12.18 -1.85
CA GLU A 112 -13.22 -12.01 -0.39
C GLU A 112 -12.33 -10.87 0.15
N ILE A 113 -11.32 -10.44 -0.61
CA ILE A 113 -10.41 -9.35 -0.25
C ILE A 113 -11.09 -7.97 -0.21
N PHE A 114 -12.21 -7.79 -0.92
CA PHE A 114 -12.99 -6.55 -0.91
C PHE A 114 -14.36 -6.79 -0.29
N ARG A 115 -14.65 -6.12 0.81
CA ARG A 115 -15.90 -6.31 1.58
C ARG A 115 -16.51 -4.99 1.98
N ASN A 116 -17.74 -5.04 2.46
CA ASN A 116 -18.39 -3.91 3.13
C ASN A 116 -18.16 -3.99 4.65
N SER A 117 -18.15 -2.85 5.31
CA SER A 117 -18.22 -2.69 6.77
C SER A 117 -19.43 -1.84 7.12
N GLU A 118 -20.21 -2.27 8.11
CA GLU A 118 -21.33 -1.50 8.62
C GLU A 118 -20.84 -0.22 9.31
N LEU A 119 -21.54 0.88 9.03
CA LEU A 119 -21.26 2.17 9.65
C LEU A 119 -22.03 2.30 10.96
N PHE A 120 -21.34 2.76 12.00
CA PHE A 120 -21.92 3.19 13.27
C PHE A 120 -21.74 4.70 13.38
N ASP A 121 -22.85 5.45 13.50
CA ASP A 121 -22.83 6.92 13.52
C ASP A 121 -22.08 7.54 12.31
N GLY A 122 -22.32 6.99 11.12
CA GLY A 122 -21.74 7.47 9.87
C GLY A 122 -20.27 7.10 9.62
N LYS A 123 -19.65 6.33 10.51
CA LYS A 123 -18.24 5.89 10.40
C LYS A 123 -18.06 4.38 10.61
N PRO A 124 -17.10 3.74 9.94
CA PRO A 124 -16.72 2.36 10.22
C PRO A 124 -16.00 2.27 11.56
N GLU A 125 -15.98 1.07 12.14
CA GLU A 125 -15.14 0.76 13.29
C GLU A 125 -13.89 -0.01 12.83
N GLY A 126 -12.72 0.34 13.36
CA GLY A 126 -11.46 -0.29 12.97
C GLY A 126 -10.25 0.41 13.55
N ASN A 127 -9.06 -0.06 13.16
CA ASN A 127 -7.80 0.63 13.43
C ASN A 127 -7.05 0.82 12.10
N PRO A 128 -6.82 2.06 11.67
CA PRO A 128 -6.16 2.33 10.40
C PRO A 128 -4.66 1.96 10.39
N TYR A 129 -4.01 1.94 11.56
CA TYR A 129 -2.57 1.72 11.67
C TYR A 129 -2.27 0.88 12.92
N ILE A 130 -2.13 -0.43 12.75
CA ILE A 130 -1.67 -1.36 13.78
C ILE A 130 -0.20 -1.67 13.51
N PRO A 131 0.73 -1.37 14.43
CA PRO A 131 2.11 -1.83 14.33
C PRO A 131 2.18 -3.35 14.26
N MET A 132 3.04 -3.92 13.41
CA MET A 132 3.14 -5.37 13.21
C MET A 132 3.50 -6.11 14.50
N TRP A 133 4.30 -5.51 15.39
CA TRP A 133 4.60 -6.08 16.71
C TRP A 133 3.40 -6.17 17.66
N ALA A 134 2.32 -5.42 17.40
CA ALA A 134 1.12 -5.41 18.23
C ALA A 134 0.04 -6.41 17.73
N VAL A 135 0.21 -6.97 16.54
CA VAL A 135 -0.83 -7.81 15.90
C VAL A 135 -1.12 -9.08 16.71
N ASP A 136 -0.10 -9.70 17.29
CA ASP A 136 -0.27 -10.89 18.14
C ASP A 136 -1.02 -10.57 19.43
N HIS A 137 -0.85 -9.36 20.00
CA HIS A 137 -1.62 -8.91 21.17
C HIS A 137 -3.10 -8.75 20.86
N GLU A 138 -3.44 -8.47 19.60
CA GLU A 138 -4.81 -8.41 19.07
C GLU A 138 -5.35 -9.82 18.71
N LYS A 139 -4.63 -10.89 19.08
CA LYS A 139 -5.00 -12.31 18.90
C LYS A 139 -5.19 -12.72 17.44
N TRP A 140 -4.48 -12.07 16.52
CA TRP A 140 -4.43 -12.48 15.12
C TRP A 140 -3.26 -13.42 14.90
N THR A 141 -3.51 -14.53 14.20
CA THR A 141 -2.45 -15.44 13.74
C THR A 141 -2.11 -15.11 12.30
N LEU A 142 -1.00 -14.41 12.06
CA LEU A 142 -0.63 -13.94 10.71
C LEU A 142 -0.42 -15.09 9.69
N SER A 143 -0.17 -16.32 10.14
CA SER A 143 -0.06 -17.49 9.25
C SER A 143 -1.38 -17.90 8.60
N ASP A 144 -2.52 -17.41 9.11
CA ASP A 144 -3.85 -17.70 8.55
C ASP A 144 -4.18 -16.80 7.34
N ALA A 145 -3.21 -15.97 6.92
CA ALA A 145 -3.38 -15.06 5.81
C ALA A 145 -3.69 -15.77 4.51
N VAL A 146 -4.71 -15.27 3.82
CA VAL A 146 -4.97 -15.55 2.42
C VAL A 146 -4.21 -14.52 1.58
N TYR A 147 -3.62 -14.99 0.48
CA TYR A 147 -3.01 -14.13 -0.52
C TYR A 147 -3.94 -13.94 -1.70
N ASP A 148 -4.29 -12.70 -2.03
CA ASP A 148 -5.03 -12.39 -3.24
C ASP A 148 -4.06 -12.17 -4.41
N GLU A 149 -4.18 -13.04 -5.42
CA GLU A 149 -3.28 -13.03 -6.58
C GLU A 149 -3.47 -11.83 -7.51
N THR A 150 -4.61 -11.14 -7.45
CA THR A 150 -4.88 -10.00 -8.33
C THR A 150 -4.21 -8.75 -7.78
N THR A 151 -4.50 -8.43 -6.52
CA THR A 151 -4.01 -7.23 -5.83
C THR A 151 -2.59 -7.39 -5.29
N LYS A 152 -2.06 -8.61 -5.24
CA LYS A 152 -0.78 -8.95 -4.60
C LYS A 152 -0.72 -8.52 -3.14
N THR A 153 -1.77 -8.85 -2.38
CA THR A 153 -1.88 -8.45 -0.98
C THR A 153 -2.37 -9.59 -0.09
N SER A 154 -1.95 -9.58 1.17
CA SER A 154 -2.37 -10.52 2.20
C SER A 154 -3.49 -9.95 3.08
N TYR A 155 -4.41 -10.83 3.48
CA TYR A 155 -5.48 -10.49 4.40
C TYR A 155 -5.98 -11.70 5.19
N ILE A 156 -6.69 -11.44 6.29
CA ILE A 156 -7.42 -12.42 7.07
C ILE A 156 -8.83 -11.87 7.27
N TYR A 157 -9.85 -12.67 6.95
CA TYR A 157 -11.24 -12.36 7.28
C TYR A 157 -11.76 -13.39 8.28
N ASN A 158 -12.19 -12.92 9.45
CA ASN A 158 -12.84 -13.74 10.45
C ASN A 158 -14.36 -13.52 10.40
N GLN A 159 -15.08 -14.49 9.83
CA GLN A 159 -16.52 -14.42 9.67
C GLN A 159 -17.28 -14.39 11.00
N ASN A 160 -16.81 -15.12 12.02
CA ASN A 160 -17.48 -15.20 13.32
C ASN A 160 -17.33 -13.87 14.09
N ALA A 161 -16.14 -13.28 14.06
CA ALA A 161 -15.86 -12.00 14.71
C ALA A 161 -16.26 -10.79 13.85
N LYS A 162 -16.66 -11.01 12.59
CA LYS A 162 -16.91 -9.96 11.59
C LYS A 162 -15.76 -8.96 11.50
N SER A 163 -14.52 -9.45 11.52
CA SER A 163 -13.32 -8.63 11.49
C SER A 163 -12.44 -8.96 10.29
N TYR A 164 -11.70 -7.96 9.82
CA TYR A 164 -10.84 -8.07 8.65
C TYR A 164 -9.51 -7.39 8.93
N LEU A 165 -8.41 -8.10 8.67
CA LEU A 165 -7.05 -7.59 8.81
C LEU A 165 -6.33 -7.68 7.46
N THR A 166 -5.63 -6.64 7.02
CA THR A 166 -4.76 -6.66 5.84
C THR A 166 -3.42 -6.02 6.14
N PHE A 167 -2.36 -6.55 5.54
CA PHE A 167 -0.98 -6.22 5.86
C PHE A 167 -0.05 -6.72 4.75
N GLU A 168 1.20 -6.26 4.80
CA GLU A 168 2.25 -6.76 3.92
C GLU A 168 2.88 -8.04 4.48
N THR A 169 3.15 -9.00 3.59
CA THR A 169 3.94 -10.21 3.88
C THR A 169 5.20 -10.22 3.03
N GLY A 170 6.13 -11.14 3.30
CA GLY A 170 7.29 -11.33 2.43
C GLY A 170 6.92 -11.59 0.98
N ARG A 171 5.75 -12.22 0.72
CA ARG A 171 5.25 -12.45 -0.63
C ARG A 171 4.82 -11.14 -1.31
N SER A 172 3.97 -10.33 -0.66
CA SER A 172 3.52 -9.06 -1.26
C SER A 172 4.67 -8.06 -1.42
N ILE A 173 5.61 -8.02 -0.45
CA ILE A 173 6.83 -7.21 -0.55
C ILE A 173 7.67 -7.66 -1.75
N SER A 174 7.83 -8.96 -1.96
CA SER A 174 8.54 -9.50 -3.13
C SER A 174 7.90 -9.06 -4.45
N ASP A 175 6.58 -9.16 -4.56
CA ASP A 175 5.86 -8.74 -5.76
C ASP A 175 5.99 -7.23 -6.01
N LYS A 176 5.95 -6.40 -4.97
CA LYS A 176 6.15 -4.94 -5.09
C LYS A 176 7.59 -4.56 -5.46
N MET A 177 8.57 -5.26 -4.89
CA MET A 177 9.98 -5.08 -5.25
C MET A 177 10.23 -5.47 -6.71
N ASN A 178 9.64 -6.58 -7.16
CA ASN A 178 9.71 -7.01 -8.55
C ASN A 178 9.03 -5.99 -9.46
N TYR A 179 7.86 -5.48 -9.08
CA TYR A 179 7.17 -4.41 -9.79
C TYR A 179 8.07 -3.18 -9.98
N ALA A 180 8.64 -2.67 -8.88
CA ALA A 180 9.52 -1.50 -8.92
C ALA A 180 10.71 -1.71 -9.88
N LYS A 181 11.33 -2.89 -9.85
CA LYS A 181 12.39 -3.27 -10.79
C LYS A 181 11.90 -3.32 -12.24
N THR A 182 10.77 -3.99 -12.51
CA THR A 182 10.24 -4.15 -13.87
C THR A 182 9.82 -2.82 -14.49
N GLN A 183 9.33 -1.89 -13.67
CA GLN A 183 8.94 -0.55 -14.07
C GLN A 183 10.10 0.44 -14.08
N LYS A 184 11.33 -0.02 -13.73
CA LYS A 184 12.55 0.80 -13.65
C LYS A 184 12.41 2.00 -12.69
N LEU A 185 11.66 1.81 -11.61
CA LEU A 185 11.49 2.82 -10.58
C LEU A 185 12.79 3.07 -9.82
N GLY A 186 12.92 4.27 -9.23
CA GLY A 186 14.08 4.64 -8.42
C GLY A 186 14.27 3.76 -7.18
N GLY A 187 13.18 3.17 -6.68
CA GLY A 187 13.20 2.29 -5.53
C GLY A 187 11.89 2.25 -4.77
N ILE A 188 12.03 2.08 -3.44
CA ILE A 188 10.91 1.95 -2.51
C ILE A 188 11.06 2.93 -1.34
N TRP A 189 9.93 3.35 -0.80
CA TRP A 189 9.78 4.13 0.42
C TRP A 189 9.04 3.27 1.46
N ILE A 190 9.48 3.27 2.70
CA ILE A 190 8.86 2.49 3.78
C ILE A 190 8.03 3.42 4.66
N TRP A 191 6.78 3.05 4.94
CA TRP A 191 5.90 3.78 5.84
C TRP A 191 5.25 2.84 6.87
N LEU A 192 5.60 2.84 8.14
CA LEU A 192 6.66 3.59 8.82
C LEU A 192 7.60 2.58 9.49
N VAL A 193 8.87 2.94 9.64
CA VAL A 193 9.90 2.00 10.13
C VAL A 193 9.65 1.50 11.55
N ASP A 194 9.05 2.32 12.41
CA ASP A 194 8.68 2.01 13.80
C ASP A 194 7.46 1.08 13.93
N MET A 195 6.74 0.87 12.82
CA MET A 195 5.61 -0.05 12.75
C MET A 195 6.03 -1.50 12.46
N ASN A 196 7.30 -1.73 12.16
CA ASN A 196 7.85 -3.07 11.90
C ASN A 196 7.86 -3.94 13.15
N ASP A 197 7.95 -5.27 13.00
CA ASP A 197 8.09 -6.14 14.16
C ASP A 197 9.47 -6.00 14.86
N HIS A 198 9.57 -6.52 16.09
CA HIS A 198 10.81 -6.43 16.87
C HIS A 198 12.02 -7.13 16.24
N SER A 199 11.79 -8.01 15.26
CA SER A 199 12.84 -8.73 14.52
C SER A 199 13.26 -8.05 13.21
N ASN A 200 12.64 -6.91 12.89
CA ASN A 200 12.76 -6.21 11.63
C ASN A 200 12.41 -7.05 10.40
N SER A 201 11.48 -8.01 10.50
CA SER A 201 11.24 -9.01 9.45
C SER A 201 10.93 -8.39 8.08
N LEU A 202 10.04 -7.40 8.02
CA LEU A 202 9.66 -6.75 6.76
C LEU A 202 10.82 -5.95 6.14
N LEU A 203 11.62 -5.27 6.97
CA LEU A 203 12.82 -4.56 6.53
C LEU A 203 13.92 -5.50 6.02
N ASN A 204 14.09 -6.67 6.64
CA ASN A 204 15.07 -7.65 6.18
C ASN A 204 14.67 -8.21 4.81
N MET A 205 13.38 -8.40 4.56
CA MET A 205 12.86 -8.87 3.26
C MET A 205 13.19 -7.89 2.13
N THR A 206 13.08 -6.57 2.36
CA THR A 206 13.41 -5.58 1.32
C THR A 206 14.90 -5.59 0.94
N LYS A 207 15.80 -5.87 1.89
CA LYS A 207 17.25 -5.97 1.63
C LYS A 207 17.62 -7.19 0.79
N HIS A 208 17.10 -8.37 1.12
CA HIS A 208 17.47 -9.61 0.44
C HIS A 208 17.08 -9.65 -1.05
N ILE A 209 16.00 -8.96 -1.41
CA ILE A 209 15.54 -8.86 -2.81
C ILE A 209 16.41 -7.86 -3.59
N SER A 210 17.00 -6.87 -2.93
CA SER A 210 17.92 -5.92 -3.58
C SER A 210 19.29 -6.53 -3.91
N THR A 211 19.72 -7.58 -3.20
CA THR A 211 21.06 -8.18 -3.35
C THR A 211 21.11 -9.43 -4.23
N THR A 212 19.97 -9.99 -4.64
CA THR A 212 19.89 -11.24 -5.42
C THR A 212 19.92 -11.03 -6.94
N THR A 213 20.35 -9.85 -7.41
CA THR A 213 20.49 -9.57 -8.84
C THR A 213 21.94 -9.20 -9.14
N GLU A 214 22.79 -10.21 -9.35
CA GLU A 214 24.01 -10.00 -10.13
C GLU A 214 23.59 -9.62 -11.54
N PHE A 215 24.07 -8.48 -12.02
CA PHE A 215 23.96 -8.11 -13.42
C PHE A 215 24.74 -9.15 -14.24
N VAL A 216 24.02 -9.93 -15.06
CA VAL A 216 24.59 -10.72 -16.15
C VAL A 216 24.37 -9.97 -17.45
#